data_AF-A0A382SKJ1-F1
#
_entry.id   AF-A0A382SKJ1-F1
#
_cell.length_a   1.000
_cell.length_b   1.000
_cell.length_c   1.000
_cell.angle_alpha   90.00
_cell.angle_beta   90.00
_cell.angle_gamma   90.00
#
_symmetry.space_group_name_H-M   'P 1'
#
loop_
_entity.id
_entity.type
_entity.pdbx_description
1 polymer ?
#
loop_
_entity_poly.entity_id
_entity_poly.type
_entity_poly.pdbx_seq_one_letter_code
_entity_poly.pdbx_strand_id
1 'polypeptide(L)'
;MLVTLVDDSIPFNGMTPAYQPLGGAEKAFASLPAALARAGHVVRVINRTPNAMGYENVSWVDWEGRRPPITEVLIAFRKPRLLEFIRATTARILWLTGPAEYLDKPQVTDMLQRTEARLVFLGRTHQETYTGTGESSTRNISPGIREEYREADEMNPSDPPIAIVTTHPKHGLEWLLNIWTTQVRAKVPNAELHIYSAAFKQADAGET
;
A
#
# COMPACT_ATOMS: atom_id res chain seq x y z
N MET A 1 5.96 -21.73 -7.26
CA MET A 1 7.06 -20.94 -6.70
C MET A 1 6.76 -20.57 -5.25
N LEU A 2 7.79 -20.49 -4.42
CA LEU A 2 7.75 -19.90 -3.08
C LEU A 2 8.00 -18.39 -3.18
N VAL A 3 6.96 -17.61 -2.89
CA VAL A 3 6.99 -16.15 -2.91
C VAL A 3 6.90 -15.64 -1.49
N THR A 4 7.87 -14.82 -1.07
CA THR A 4 7.85 -14.13 0.22
C THR A 4 7.67 -12.64 0.03
N LEU A 5 6.64 -12.06 0.62
CA LEU A 5 6.45 -10.62 0.72
C LEU A 5 6.88 -10.13 2.10
N VAL A 6 7.55 -8.97 2.15
CA VAL A 6 8.07 -8.41 3.41
C VAL A 6 7.69 -6.93 3.52
N ASP A 7 7.11 -6.56 4.65
CA ASP A 7 6.81 -5.18 5.05
C ASP A 7 7.08 -4.99 6.55
N ASP A 8 7.67 -3.87 6.94
CA ASP A 8 8.03 -3.58 8.33
C ASP A 8 7.30 -2.33 8.87
N SER A 9 6.14 -2.00 8.29
CA SER A 9 5.42 -0.74 8.54
C SER A 9 4.51 -0.80 9.77
N ILE A 10 3.21 -0.95 9.58
CA ILE A 10 2.20 -1.08 10.63
C ILE A 10 1.74 -2.55 10.74
N PRO A 11 1.13 -2.94 11.86
CA PRO A 11 0.48 -4.24 11.98
C PRO A 11 -0.74 -4.37 11.06
N PHE A 12 -0.76 -5.36 10.18
CA PHE A 12 -1.94 -5.76 9.41
C PHE A 12 -1.77 -7.18 8.82
N ASN A 13 -2.86 -7.76 8.37
CA ASN A 13 -2.89 -9.01 7.61
C ASN A 13 -4.00 -8.98 6.52
N GLY A 14 -4.24 -10.11 5.87
CA GLY A 14 -5.24 -10.22 4.80
C GLY A 14 -6.69 -9.92 5.24
N MET A 15 -7.01 -10.08 6.53
CA MET A 15 -8.34 -9.80 7.08
C MET A 15 -8.50 -8.34 7.52
N THR A 16 -7.40 -7.67 7.89
CA THR A 16 -7.43 -6.30 8.44
C THR A 16 -8.24 -5.30 7.60
N PRO A 17 -8.17 -5.28 6.25
CA PRO A 17 -9.00 -4.37 5.45
C PRO A 17 -10.51 -4.47 5.68
N ALA A 18 -11.02 -5.60 6.19
CA ALA A 18 -12.44 -5.84 6.39
C ALA A 18 -13.01 -5.19 7.67
N TYR A 19 -12.16 -4.89 8.66
CA TYR A 19 -12.63 -4.40 9.97
C TYR A 19 -11.85 -3.18 10.50
N GLN A 20 -10.76 -2.78 9.85
CA GLN A 20 -9.96 -1.63 10.26
C GLN A 20 -9.54 -0.78 9.04
N PRO A 21 -9.52 0.56 9.15
CA PRO A 21 -9.01 1.41 8.07
C PRO A 21 -7.54 1.13 7.78
N LEU A 22 -7.23 1.03 6.49
CA LEU A 22 -5.87 0.89 5.95
C LEU A 22 -5.70 1.83 4.76
N GLY A 23 -4.47 2.31 4.56
CA GLY A 23 -4.08 3.08 3.39
C GLY A 23 -4.21 2.25 2.11
N GLY A 24 -4.31 2.92 0.96
CA GLY A 24 -4.44 2.24 -0.34
C GLY A 24 -3.28 1.30 -0.64
N ALA A 25 -2.06 1.68 -0.24
CA ALA A 25 -0.86 0.87 -0.39
C ALA A 25 -0.93 -0.41 0.46
N GLU A 26 -1.31 -0.29 1.74
CA GLU A 26 -1.48 -1.42 2.65
C GLU A 26 -2.63 -2.34 2.21
N LYS A 27 -3.74 -1.79 1.70
CA LYS A 27 -4.83 -2.59 1.11
C LYS A 27 -4.36 -3.37 -0.12
N ALA A 28 -3.59 -2.75 -1.00
CA ALA A 28 -3.01 -3.44 -2.16
C ALA A 28 -2.08 -4.58 -1.71
N PHE A 29 -1.21 -4.30 -0.74
CA PHE A 29 -0.33 -5.32 -0.16
C PHE A 29 -1.11 -6.44 0.55
N ALA A 30 -2.19 -6.13 1.26
CA ALA A 30 -3.04 -7.14 1.89
C ALA A 30 -3.73 -8.08 0.88
N SER A 31 -3.90 -7.63 -0.37
CA SER A 31 -4.66 -8.35 -1.41
C SER A 31 -3.78 -9.16 -2.35
N LEU A 32 -2.57 -8.67 -2.65
CA LEU A 32 -1.65 -9.31 -3.59
C LEU A 32 -1.28 -10.77 -3.19
N PRO A 33 -0.97 -11.09 -1.92
CA PRO A 33 -0.60 -12.44 -1.52
C PRO A 33 -1.65 -13.49 -1.88
N ALA A 34 -2.93 -13.20 -1.64
CA ALA A 34 -4.03 -14.10 -1.95
C ALA A 34 -4.21 -14.27 -3.46
N ALA A 35 -4.02 -13.21 -4.25
CA ALA A 35 -4.04 -13.30 -5.71
C ALA A 35 -2.92 -14.19 -6.25
N LEU A 36 -1.71 -14.07 -5.70
CA LEU A 36 -0.57 -14.95 -6.03
C LEU A 36 -0.82 -16.40 -5.61
N ALA A 37 -1.43 -16.62 -4.45
CA ALA A 37 -1.80 -17.96 -3.99
C ALA A 37 -2.84 -18.61 -4.92
N ARG A 38 -3.86 -17.85 -5.33
CA ARG A 38 -4.86 -18.28 -6.33
C ARG A 38 -4.24 -18.59 -7.70
N ALA A 39 -3.14 -17.93 -8.06
CA ALA A 39 -2.35 -18.25 -9.25
C ALA A 39 -1.46 -19.51 -9.09
N GLY A 40 -1.56 -20.25 -7.98
CA GLY A 40 -0.84 -21.50 -7.75
C GLY A 40 0.54 -21.34 -7.10
N HIS A 41 0.83 -20.19 -6.50
CA HIS A 41 2.09 -19.98 -5.76
C HIS A 41 1.94 -20.32 -4.27
N VAL A 42 3.04 -20.74 -3.64
CA VAL A 42 3.11 -20.85 -2.19
C VAL A 42 3.54 -19.49 -1.65
N VAL A 43 2.65 -18.82 -0.92
CA VAL A 43 2.87 -17.43 -0.52
C VAL A 43 3.03 -17.31 0.99
N ARG A 44 4.10 -16.60 1.37
CA ARG A 44 4.34 -16.18 2.74
C ARG A 44 4.42 -14.67 2.81
N VAL A 45 3.86 -14.11 3.86
CA VAL A 45 4.02 -12.70 4.22
C VAL A 45 4.73 -12.64 5.56
N ILE A 46 5.77 -11.82 5.65
CA ILE A 46 6.45 -11.51 6.90
C ILE A 46 6.29 -10.02 7.14
N ASN A 47 5.49 -9.68 8.15
CA ASN A 47 5.27 -8.29 8.53
C ASN A 47 4.97 -8.17 10.02
N ARG A 48 4.51 -7.01 10.46
CA ARG A 48 4.11 -6.77 11.85
C ARG A 48 2.72 -7.35 12.20
N THR A 49 2.24 -8.39 11.50
CA THR A 49 0.96 -9.03 11.86
C THR A 49 0.95 -9.38 13.34
N PRO A 50 -0.12 -9.05 14.10
CA PRO A 50 -0.16 -9.30 15.55
C PRO A 50 -0.08 -10.78 15.91
N ASN A 51 -0.62 -11.64 15.04
CA ASN A 51 -0.62 -13.08 15.21
C ASN A 51 -0.23 -13.75 13.90
N ALA A 52 0.59 -14.80 13.97
CA ALA A 52 0.83 -15.68 12.84
C ALA A 52 -0.46 -16.45 12.50
N MET A 53 -0.81 -16.52 11.22
CA MET A 53 -2.05 -17.16 10.78
C MET A 53 -2.00 -17.60 9.32
N GLY A 54 -2.89 -18.52 8.96
CA GLY A 54 -3.23 -18.83 7.56
C GLY A 54 -4.49 -18.07 7.15
N TYR A 55 -4.46 -17.41 6.00
CA TYR A 55 -5.65 -16.76 5.42
C TYR A 55 -5.56 -16.80 3.89
N GLU A 56 -6.63 -17.21 3.21
CA GLU A 56 -6.69 -17.32 1.73
C GLU A 56 -5.48 -18.05 1.11
N ASN A 57 -5.08 -19.17 1.72
CA ASN A 57 -3.89 -19.97 1.33
C ASN A 57 -2.55 -19.21 1.43
N VAL A 58 -2.51 -18.13 2.21
CA VAL A 58 -1.30 -17.35 2.51
C VAL A 58 -0.88 -17.59 3.96
N SER A 59 0.41 -17.83 4.18
CA SER A 59 1.00 -17.87 5.52
C SER A 59 1.44 -16.48 5.94
N TRP A 60 0.74 -15.88 6.90
CA TRP A 60 1.10 -14.63 7.54
C TRP A 60 1.93 -14.93 8.80
N VAL A 61 3.13 -14.38 8.86
CA VAL A 61 4.10 -14.62 9.93
C VAL A 61 4.49 -13.28 10.51
N ASP A 62 4.52 -13.19 11.84
CA ASP A 62 5.00 -12.00 12.52
C ASP A 62 6.49 -11.76 12.25
N TRP A 63 6.97 -10.56 12.62
CA TRP A 63 8.32 -10.10 12.31
C TRP A 63 9.43 -10.91 13.00
N GLU A 64 9.15 -11.42 14.19
CA GLU A 64 10.06 -12.24 15.00
C GLU A 64 9.97 -13.73 14.67
N GLY A 65 8.98 -14.10 13.85
CA GLY A 65 8.73 -15.45 13.41
C GLY A 65 9.85 -16.00 12.53
N ARG A 66 9.82 -17.33 12.35
CA ARG A 66 10.86 -18.04 11.63
C ARG A 66 10.89 -17.63 10.15
N ARG A 67 11.99 -16.98 9.75
CA ARG A 67 12.28 -16.68 8.34
C ARG A 67 12.51 -17.98 7.56
N PRO A 68 11.96 -18.10 6.34
CA PRO A 68 12.27 -19.24 5.49
C PRO A 68 13.77 -19.21 5.10
N PRO A 69 14.44 -20.37 5.06
CA PRO A 69 15.87 -20.42 4.70
C PRO A 69 16.10 -20.08 3.23
N ILE A 70 15.09 -20.27 2.36
CA ILE A 70 15.10 -19.98 0.94
C ILE A 70 13.74 -19.42 0.52
N THR A 71 13.73 -18.52 -0.46
CA THR A 71 12.53 -18.12 -1.20
C THR A 71 12.90 -18.02 -2.68
N GLU A 72 12.01 -18.32 -3.61
CA GLU A 72 12.32 -18.17 -5.04
C GLU A 72 12.18 -16.71 -5.48
N VAL A 73 11.13 -16.04 -4.97
CA VAL A 73 10.89 -14.61 -5.20
C VAL A 73 10.73 -13.90 -3.86
N LEU A 74 11.47 -12.80 -3.67
CA LEU A 74 11.32 -11.87 -2.56
C LEU A 74 10.70 -10.57 -3.07
N ILE A 75 9.59 -10.15 -2.48
CA ILE A 75 8.94 -8.86 -2.74
C ILE A 75 9.10 -7.97 -1.50
N ALA A 76 10.00 -7.00 -1.59
CA ALA A 76 10.22 -5.97 -0.58
C ALA A 76 9.22 -4.83 -0.80
N PHE A 77 8.47 -4.46 0.24
CA PHE A 77 7.49 -3.38 0.16
C PHE A 77 8.08 -2.04 0.58
N ARG A 78 8.06 -1.06 -0.33
CA ARG A 78 8.47 0.35 -0.17
C ARG A 78 9.90 0.63 0.25
N LYS A 79 10.57 -0.23 1.02
CA LYS A 79 11.87 0.05 1.63
C LYS A 79 12.96 -0.83 1.00
N PRO A 80 13.97 -0.25 0.33
CA PRO A 80 15.06 -0.99 -0.29
C PRO A 80 15.81 -1.92 0.65
N ARG A 81 15.98 -1.55 1.94
CA ARG A 81 16.64 -2.39 2.96
C ARG A 81 16.03 -3.79 3.10
N LEU A 82 14.76 -3.96 2.73
CA LEU A 82 14.06 -5.24 2.84
C LEU A 82 14.47 -6.22 1.72
N LEU A 83 15.18 -5.78 0.69
CA LEU A 83 15.71 -6.64 -0.37
C LEU A 83 16.77 -7.64 0.14
N GLU A 84 17.38 -7.34 1.28
CA GLU A 84 18.39 -8.18 1.93
C GLU A 84 17.79 -9.04 3.06
N PHE A 85 16.47 -8.99 3.26
CA PHE A 85 15.80 -9.68 4.35
C PHE A 85 15.97 -11.21 4.29
N ILE A 86 15.98 -11.76 3.07
CA ILE A 86 16.31 -13.16 2.79
C ILE A 86 17.51 -13.20 1.86
N ARG A 87 18.56 -13.92 2.29
CA ARG A 87 19.83 -14.02 1.54
C ARG A 87 19.70 -14.93 0.32
N ALA A 88 19.17 -16.14 0.52
CA ALA A 88 18.99 -17.12 -0.55
C ALA A 88 17.66 -16.87 -1.29
N THR A 89 17.73 -16.11 -2.38
CA THR A 89 16.61 -15.92 -3.31
C THR A 89 17.05 -15.81 -4.76
N THR A 90 16.21 -16.29 -5.66
CA THR A 90 16.45 -16.30 -7.11
C THR A 90 16.06 -14.97 -7.75
N ALA A 91 15.04 -14.28 -7.23
CA ALA A 91 14.60 -12.98 -7.72
C ALA A 91 14.23 -12.03 -6.58
N ARG A 92 14.46 -10.74 -6.81
CA ARG A 92 14.10 -9.67 -5.87
C ARG A 92 13.30 -8.59 -6.58
N ILE A 93 12.22 -8.16 -5.94
CA ILE A 93 11.33 -7.10 -6.41
C ILE A 93 11.23 -6.06 -5.31
N LEU A 94 11.48 -4.80 -5.64
CA LEU A 94 11.11 -3.67 -4.80
C LEU A 94 9.79 -3.09 -5.32
N TRP A 95 8.74 -3.20 -4.52
CA TRP A 95 7.42 -2.67 -4.86
C TRP A 95 7.21 -1.29 -4.23
N LEU A 96 7.08 -0.28 -5.08
CA LEU A 96 7.06 1.14 -4.77
C LEU A 96 5.65 1.69 -4.92
N THR A 97 5.16 2.36 -3.87
CA THR A 97 3.79 2.89 -3.80
C THR A 97 3.73 4.41 -3.70
N GLY A 98 4.82 5.10 -3.97
CA GLY A 98 4.94 6.54 -3.89
C GLY A 98 6.16 7.05 -4.66
N PRO A 99 6.49 8.34 -4.49
CA PRO A 99 7.68 8.96 -5.07
C PRO A 99 8.96 8.19 -4.72
N ALA A 100 9.89 8.14 -5.67
CA ALA A 100 11.03 7.25 -5.70
C ALA A 100 12.38 7.98 -5.83
N GLU A 101 12.42 9.30 -5.63
CA GLU A 101 13.64 10.12 -5.71
C GLU A 101 14.71 9.62 -4.71
N TYR A 102 14.27 9.07 -3.58
CA TYR A 102 15.19 8.55 -2.56
C TYR A 102 15.99 7.32 -3.03
N LEU A 103 15.58 6.66 -4.12
CA LEU A 103 16.32 5.55 -4.71
C LEU A 103 17.62 6.01 -5.38
N ASP A 104 17.72 7.28 -5.76
CA ASP A 104 18.89 7.84 -6.44
C ASP A 104 20.05 8.14 -5.48
N LYS A 105 19.84 7.93 -4.17
CA LYS A 105 20.90 8.04 -3.17
C LYS A 105 21.96 6.96 -3.42
N PRO A 106 23.27 7.28 -3.40
CA PRO A 106 24.33 6.33 -3.74
C PRO A 106 24.23 4.98 -2.99
N GLN A 107 23.99 5.03 -1.67
CA GLN A 107 23.84 3.84 -0.84
C GLN A 107 22.68 2.92 -1.27
N VAL A 108 21.61 3.50 -1.81
CA VAL A 108 20.45 2.76 -2.28
C VAL A 108 20.73 2.20 -3.67
N THR A 109 21.31 2.99 -4.57
CA THR A 109 21.75 2.53 -5.90
C THR A 109 22.70 1.34 -5.80
N ASP A 110 23.72 1.41 -4.93
CA ASP A 110 24.67 0.32 -4.71
C ASP A 110 23.97 -0.96 -4.22
N MET A 111 22.96 -0.81 -3.36
CA MET A 111 22.15 -1.93 -2.89
C MET A 111 21.26 -2.51 -4.00
N LEU A 112 20.63 -1.67 -4.82
CA LEU A 112 19.81 -2.12 -5.94
C LEU A 112 20.64 -2.91 -6.96
N GLN A 113 21.87 -2.45 -7.25
CA GLN A 113 22.81 -3.16 -8.13
C GLN A 113 23.24 -4.50 -7.52
N ARG A 114 23.71 -4.52 -6.26
CA ARG A 114 24.12 -5.76 -5.56
C ARG A 114 23.01 -6.80 -5.47
N THR A 115 21.78 -6.34 -5.28
CA THR A 115 20.60 -7.22 -5.14
C THR A 115 19.95 -7.56 -6.47
N GLU A 116 20.38 -6.94 -7.57
CA GLU A 116 19.79 -7.05 -8.91
C GLU A 116 18.26 -6.87 -8.88
N ALA A 117 17.79 -5.95 -8.03
CA ALA A 117 16.38 -5.83 -7.72
C ALA A 117 15.61 -5.24 -8.91
N ARG A 118 14.48 -5.87 -9.24
CA ARG A 118 13.50 -5.35 -10.20
C ARG A 118 12.62 -4.33 -9.51
N LEU A 119 12.35 -3.20 -10.17
CA LEU A 119 11.55 -2.13 -9.61
C LEU A 119 10.12 -2.20 -10.15
N VAL A 120 9.14 -2.23 -9.26
CA VAL A 120 7.72 -2.19 -9.61
C VAL A 120 7.10 -0.93 -9.02
N PHE A 121 6.58 -0.05 -9.86
CA PHE A 121 5.90 1.18 -9.44
C PHE A 121 4.38 1.02 -9.61
N LEU A 122 3.61 1.77 -8.82
CA LEU A 122 2.15 1.81 -8.99
C LEU A 122 1.70 2.54 -10.27
N GLY A 123 2.57 3.29 -10.92
CA GLY A 123 2.20 4.05 -12.11
C GLY A 123 3.30 4.98 -12.58
N ARG A 124 3.07 5.54 -13.76
CA ARG A 124 4.04 6.38 -14.47
C ARG A 124 4.48 7.59 -13.66
N THR A 125 3.56 8.26 -12.96
CA THR A 125 3.87 9.43 -12.12
C THR A 125 4.91 9.12 -11.05
N HIS A 126 4.87 7.93 -10.44
CA HIS A 126 5.89 7.52 -9.48
C HIS A 126 7.19 7.13 -10.17
N GLN A 127 7.10 6.43 -11.30
CA GLN A 127 8.28 6.05 -12.07
C GLN A 127 9.08 7.28 -12.55
N GLU A 128 8.41 8.35 -12.96
CA GLU A 128 9.06 9.58 -13.45
C GLU A 128 9.88 10.32 -12.38
N THR A 129 9.66 10.02 -11.10
CA THR A 129 10.47 10.55 -10.00
C THR A 129 11.79 9.79 -9.78
N TYR A 130 11.98 8.65 -10.43
CA TYR A 130 13.20 7.87 -10.37
C TYR A 130 14.13 8.23 -11.55
N THR A 131 15.34 8.68 -11.26
CA THR A 131 16.31 9.11 -12.29
C THR A 131 17.50 8.17 -12.45
N GLY A 132 17.57 7.10 -11.66
CA GLY A 132 18.65 6.13 -11.72
C GLY A 132 18.82 5.47 -13.09
N THR A 133 20.08 5.24 -13.46
CA THR A 133 20.50 4.76 -14.80
C THR A 133 20.84 3.27 -14.84
N GLY A 134 20.57 2.53 -13.75
CA GLY A 134 20.91 1.11 -13.64
C GLY A 134 20.06 0.19 -14.52
N GLU A 135 20.58 -1.00 -14.83
CA GLU A 135 19.90 -2.03 -15.64
C GLU A 135 18.69 -2.69 -14.94
N SER A 136 18.27 -2.19 -13.76
CA SER A 136 17.11 -2.69 -13.04
C SER A 136 15.86 -2.62 -13.92
N SER A 137 15.27 -3.78 -14.22
CA SER A 137 14.04 -3.81 -15.00
C SER A 137 12.92 -3.09 -14.25
N THR A 138 12.38 -2.03 -14.84
CA THR A 138 11.25 -1.28 -14.29
C THR A 138 9.92 -1.78 -14.87
N ARG A 139 8.88 -1.81 -14.04
CA ARG A 139 7.50 -2.13 -14.45
C ARG A 139 6.51 -1.24 -13.70
N ASN A 140 5.43 -0.88 -14.39
CA ASN A 140 4.28 -0.22 -13.77
C ASN A 140 3.15 -1.24 -13.61
N ILE A 141 2.61 -1.35 -12.40
CA ILE A 141 1.42 -2.14 -12.09
C ILE A 141 0.46 -1.24 -11.31
N SER A 142 -0.57 -0.76 -12.00
CA SER A 142 -1.60 0.06 -11.36
C SER A 142 -2.40 -0.73 -10.34
N PRO A 143 -2.76 -0.12 -9.19
CA PRO A 143 -3.64 -0.77 -8.22
C PRO A 143 -4.94 -1.24 -8.87
N GLY A 144 -5.30 -2.49 -8.62
CA GLY A 144 -6.63 -2.99 -8.93
C GLY A 144 -7.66 -2.52 -7.90
N ILE A 145 -8.92 -2.61 -8.28
CA ILE A 145 -10.06 -2.41 -7.38
C ILE A 145 -10.48 -3.79 -6.88
N ARG A 146 -10.68 -3.95 -5.57
CA ARG A 146 -11.11 -5.23 -4.99
C ARG A 146 -12.56 -5.56 -5.39
N GLU A 147 -12.91 -6.83 -5.30
CA GLU A 147 -14.22 -7.32 -5.72
C GLU A 147 -15.36 -6.67 -4.93
N GLU A 148 -15.17 -6.39 -3.64
CA GLU A 148 -16.19 -5.76 -2.79
C GLU A 148 -16.58 -4.35 -3.28
N TYR A 149 -15.72 -3.68 -4.05
CA TYR A 149 -16.03 -2.41 -4.69
C TYR A 149 -16.58 -2.57 -6.12
N ARG A 150 -16.28 -3.69 -6.79
CA ARG A 150 -16.73 -3.99 -8.16
C ARG A 150 -18.14 -4.58 -8.18
N GLU A 151 -18.46 -5.38 -7.17
CA GLU A 151 -19.74 -6.04 -6.95
C GLU A 151 -20.66 -5.24 -6.03
N ALA A 152 -20.25 -4.04 -5.60
CA ALA A 152 -21.09 -3.17 -4.80
C ALA A 152 -22.35 -2.76 -5.58
N ASP A 153 -23.51 -2.87 -4.92
CA ASP A 153 -24.77 -2.39 -5.47
C ASP A 153 -24.71 -0.89 -5.74
N GLU A 154 -25.49 -0.43 -6.72
CA GLU A 154 -25.65 1.00 -6.97
C GLU A 154 -26.18 1.70 -5.72
N MET A 155 -25.47 2.74 -5.28
CA MET A 155 -25.92 3.57 -4.18
C MET A 155 -26.93 4.61 -4.67
N ASN A 156 -28.08 4.66 -4.02
CA ASN A 156 -29.00 5.77 -4.20
C ASN A 156 -28.37 7.06 -3.64
N PRO A 157 -28.51 8.21 -4.33
CA PRO A 157 -28.11 9.49 -3.78
C PRO A 157 -28.79 9.77 -2.44
N SER A 158 -28.04 10.27 -1.47
CA SER A 158 -28.59 10.70 -0.18
C SER A 158 -29.42 11.97 -0.33
N ASP A 159 -30.46 12.10 0.50
CA ASP A 159 -31.21 13.34 0.73
C ASP A 159 -31.17 13.68 2.23
N PRO A 160 -30.47 14.76 2.65
CA PRO A 160 -29.79 15.74 1.81
C PRO A 160 -28.52 15.17 1.12
N PRO A 161 -28.01 15.83 0.05
CA PRO A 161 -26.80 15.39 -0.63
C PRO A 161 -25.58 15.39 0.30
N ILE A 162 -24.82 14.30 0.29
CA ILE A 162 -23.60 14.12 1.10
C ILE A 162 -22.40 13.98 0.17
N ALA A 163 -21.40 14.84 0.35
CA ALA A 163 -20.07 14.67 -0.21
C ALA A 163 -19.14 14.07 0.85
N ILE A 164 -18.37 13.05 0.46
CA ILE A 164 -17.44 12.36 1.35
C ILE A 164 -16.02 12.58 0.84
N VAL A 165 -15.10 12.92 1.75
CA VAL A 165 -13.67 12.98 1.46
C VAL A 165 -12.87 12.21 2.51
N THR A 166 -11.97 11.35 2.05
CA THR A 166 -10.95 10.71 2.88
C THR A 166 -9.59 11.35 2.56
N THR A 167 -9.04 12.19 3.42
CA THR A 167 -7.80 12.93 3.11
C THR A 167 -6.97 13.25 4.35
N HIS A 168 -5.66 13.40 4.16
CA HIS A 168 -4.82 14.07 5.14
C HIS A 168 -5.04 15.59 5.02
N PRO A 169 -5.11 16.37 6.11
CA PRO A 169 -5.43 17.81 6.03
C PRO A 169 -4.47 18.61 5.14
N LYS A 170 -3.19 18.21 5.11
CA LYS A 170 -2.16 18.80 4.24
C LYS A 170 -2.32 18.48 2.74
N HIS A 171 -3.25 17.60 2.36
CA HIS A 171 -3.55 17.25 0.97
C HIS A 171 -4.75 18.03 0.46
N GLY A 172 -4.64 19.36 0.45
CA GLY A 172 -5.60 20.26 -0.21
C GLY A 172 -6.94 20.44 0.50
N LEU A 173 -7.05 20.08 1.79
CA LEU A 173 -8.31 20.23 2.52
C LEU A 173 -8.75 21.70 2.64
N GLU A 174 -7.82 22.62 2.82
CA GLU A 174 -8.11 24.06 2.84
C GLU A 174 -8.80 24.52 1.56
N TRP A 175 -8.24 24.14 0.40
CA TRP A 175 -8.82 24.43 -0.90
C TRP A 175 -10.23 23.84 -1.04
N LEU A 176 -10.42 22.59 -0.60
CA LEU A 176 -11.72 21.93 -0.63
C LEU A 176 -12.75 22.66 0.25
N LEU A 177 -12.37 23.05 1.47
CA LEU A 177 -13.24 23.80 2.39
C LEU A 177 -13.63 25.16 1.82
N ASN A 178 -12.70 25.84 1.13
CA ASN A 178 -13.00 27.10 0.45
C ASN A 178 -14.05 26.90 -0.64
N ILE A 179 -13.91 25.88 -1.49
CA ILE A 179 -14.92 25.57 -2.52
C ILE A 179 -16.27 25.20 -1.85
N TRP A 180 -16.23 24.36 -0.83
CA TRP A 180 -17.42 23.89 -0.15
C TRP A 180 -18.24 25.04 0.44
N THR A 181 -17.57 25.92 1.20
CA THR A 181 -18.21 27.02 1.93
C THR A 181 -18.66 28.14 1.01
N THR A 182 -17.88 28.47 -0.02
CA THR A 182 -18.16 29.63 -0.89
C THR A 182 -19.02 29.30 -2.11
N GLN A 183 -18.98 28.06 -2.61
CA GLN A 183 -19.66 27.68 -3.85
C GLN A 183 -20.76 26.64 -3.63
N VAL A 184 -20.45 25.54 -2.93
CA VAL A 184 -21.39 24.40 -2.81
C VAL A 184 -22.52 24.72 -1.85
N ARG A 185 -22.19 25.05 -0.59
CA ARG A 185 -23.20 25.35 0.45
C ARG A 185 -24.06 26.57 0.11
N ALA A 186 -23.52 27.53 -0.63
CA ALA A 186 -24.28 28.68 -1.12
C ALA A 186 -25.41 28.29 -2.09
N LYS A 187 -25.20 27.23 -2.89
CA LYS A 187 -26.17 26.74 -3.89
C LYS A 187 -27.05 25.61 -3.37
N VAL A 188 -26.53 24.80 -2.45
CA VAL A 188 -27.22 23.67 -1.84
C VAL A 188 -27.06 23.75 -0.31
N PRO A 189 -27.88 24.57 0.36
CA PRO A 189 -27.68 24.91 1.79
C PRO A 189 -27.72 23.71 2.74
N ASN A 190 -28.46 22.66 2.37
CA ASN A 190 -28.62 21.46 3.17
C ASN A 190 -27.57 20.38 2.87
N ALA A 191 -26.69 20.59 1.89
CA ALA A 191 -25.66 19.60 1.57
C ALA A 191 -24.63 19.48 2.69
N GLU A 192 -24.13 18.26 2.89
CA GLU A 192 -23.16 17.95 3.94
C GLU A 192 -21.80 17.53 3.35
N LEU A 193 -20.71 17.98 3.98
CA LEU A 193 -19.35 17.51 3.69
C LEU A 193 -18.84 16.70 4.87
N HIS A 194 -18.70 15.40 4.66
CA HIS A 194 -18.16 14.47 5.65
C HIS A 194 -16.66 14.28 5.38
N ILE A 195 -15.84 14.68 6.34
CA ILE A 195 -14.38 14.60 6.24
C ILE A 195 -13.87 13.50 7.14
N TYR A 196 -13.22 12.50 6.55
CA TYR A 196 -12.57 11.41 7.25
C TYR A 196 -11.05 11.56 7.14
N SER A 197 -10.36 11.67 8.26
CA SER A 197 -8.93 11.91 8.32
C SER A 197 -8.30 11.20 9.52
N ALA A 198 -7.26 10.40 9.25
CA ALA A 198 -6.50 9.76 10.32
C ALA A 198 -5.84 10.79 11.25
N ALA A 199 -5.32 11.91 10.70
CA ALA A 199 -4.71 12.97 11.48
C ALA A 199 -5.73 13.67 12.40
N PHE A 200 -6.96 13.88 11.94
CA PHE A 200 -8.02 14.40 12.81
C PHE A 200 -8.42 13.40 13.89
N LYS A 201 -8.43 12.11 13.57
CA LYS A 201 -8.73 11.08 14.57
C LYS A 201 -7.65 10.98 15.65
N GLN A 202 -6.38 11.12 15.28
CA GLN A 202 -5.25 11.18 16.21
C GLN A 202 -5.34 12.43 17.10
N ALA A 203 -5.61 13.59 16.50
CA ALA A 203 -5.78 14.84 17.25
C ALA A 203 -6.95 14.77 18.25
N ASP A 204 -8.06 14.14 17.86
CA ASP A 204 -9.22 13.87 18.74
C ASP A 204 -8.86 12.94 19.92
N ALA A 205 -7.91 12.03 19.72
CA ALA A 205 -7.37 11.16 20.77
C ALA A 205 -6.27 11.82 21.63
N GLY A 206 -5.88 13.06 21.33
CA GLY A 206 -4.80 13.77 22.03
C GLY A 206 -3.39 13.37 21.60
N GLU A 207 -3.26 12.67 20.47
CA GLU A 207 -1.97 12.28 19.88
C GLU A 207 -1.53 13.37 18.88
N THR A 208 -0.34 13.95 19.07
CA THR A 208 0.27 14.96 18.17
C THR A 208 1.46 14.42 17.41
#